data_AF-A0A7X1F970-F1
#
_entry.id   AF-A0A7X1F970-F1
#
_cell.length_a   1.000
_cell.length_b   1.000
_cell.length_c   1.000
_cell.angle_alpha   90.00
_cell.angle_beta   90.00
_cell.angle_gamma   90.00
#
_symmetry.space_group_name_H-M   'P 1'
#
loop_
_entity.id
_entity.type
_entity.pdbx_description
1 polymer ?
#
loop_
_entity_poly.entity_id
_entity_poly.type
_entity_poly.pdbx_seq_one_letter_code
_entity_poly.pdbx_strand_id
1 'polypeptide(L)'
;MLARTGLDLDRGPAALRDVAWSCAVQHAAAARIIADAVAATDAALPRTDPAYAEGLIRAVYARRSAYLTRLGARLGGPTQALFAGIVARRYPAECAAALALLAARDGEP
;
A
#
# COMPACT_ATOMS: atom_id res chain seq x y z
N MET A 1 9.16 10.97 -8.96
CA MET A 1 8.07 9.99 -9.19
C MET A 1 7.25 9.69 -7.93
N LEU A 2 7.78 9.78 -6.70
CA LEU A 2 6.94 10.02 -5.50
C LEU A 2 6.78 11.51 -5.20
N ALA A 3 7.87 12.28 -5.28
CA ALA A 3 7.88 13.74 -5.10
C ALA A 3 6.89 14.51 -5.99
N ARG A 4 6.38 13.87 -7.06
CA ARG A 4 5.37 14.45 -7.96
C ARG A 4 3.95 14.40 -7.40
N THR A 5 3.68 13.57 -6.40
CA THR A 5 2.37 13.54 -5.73
C THR A 5 2.22 14.73 -4.77
N GLY A 6 3.32 15.33 -4.33
CA GLY A 6 3.32 16.36 -3.29
C GLY A 6 2.84 15.86 -1.92
N LEU A 7 2.69 14.54 -1.74
CA LEU A 7 2.39 13.93 -0.45
C LEU A 7 3.70 13.59 0.26
N ASP A 8 3.88 14.16 1.44
CA ASP A 8 4.99 13.83 2.32
C ASP A 8 4.61 12.62 3.19
N LEU A 9 5.06 11.44 2.78
CA LEU A 9 4.80 10.19 3.50
C LEU A 9 5.54 10.12 4.84
N ASP A 10 6.68 10.82 4.98
CA ASP A 10 7.48 10.80 6.20
C ASP A 10 6.79 11.56 7.35
N ARG A 11 5.82 12.41 7.02
CA ARG A 11 4.95 13.11 7.98
C ARG A 11 3.62 12.40 8.21
N GLY A 12 3.38 11.28 7.53
CA GLY A 12 2.18 10.47 7.72
C GLY A 12 2.22 9.62 9.00
N PRO A 13 1.07 9.02 9.37
CA PRO A 13 0.99 8.09 10.49
C PRO A 13 2.02 6.96 10.37
N ALA A 14 2.53 6.47 11.50
CA ALA A 14 3.54 5.42 11.52
C ALA A 14 3.12 4.16 10.72
N ALA A 15 1.85 3.76 10.82
CA ALA A 15 1.29 2.65 10.03
C ALA A 15 1.50 2.85 8.52
N LEU A 16 1.22 4.05 8.02
CA LEU A 16 1.38 4.37 6.60
C LEU A 16 2.86 4.37 6.18
N ARG A 17 3.75 4.87 7.05
CA ARG A 17 5.20 4.85 6.82
C ARG A 17 5.75 3.43 6.74
N ASP A 18 5.33 2.55 7.64
CA ASP A 18 5.74 1.15 7.64
C ASP A 18 5.24 0.41 6.38
N VAL A 19 4.02 0.71 5.93
CA VAL A 19 3.47 0.18 4.67
C VAL A 19 4.28 0.66 3.47
N ALA A 20 4.61 1.95 3.41
CA ALA A 20 5.43 2.51 2.34
C ALA A 20 6.85 1.91 2.32
N TRP A 21 7.48 1.78 3.49
CA TRP A 21 8.79 1.14 3.66
C TRP A 21 8.76 -0.33 3.22
N SER A 22 7.77 -1.11 3.69
CA SER A 22 7.60 -2.52 3.32
C SER A 22 7.43 -2.69 1.80
N CYS A 23 6.68 -1.79 1.17
CA CYS A 23 6.53 -1.77 -0.28
C CYS A 23 7.87 -1.49 -0.98
N ALA A 24 8.62 -0.49 -0.51
CA ALA A 24 9.92 -0.10 -1.06
C ALA A 24 10.99 -1.19 -0.95
N VAL A 25 11.08 -1.85 0.21
CA VAL A 25 12.05 -2.94 0.44
C VAL A 25 11.78 -4.14 -0.47
N GLN A 26 10.50 -4.45 -0.73
CA GLN A 26 10.14 -5.67 -1.45
C GLN A 26 10.03 -5.48 -2.97
N HIS A 27 9.75 -4.26 -3.45
CA HIS A 27 9.41 -4.03 -4.85
C HIS A 27 10.24 -2.88 -5.43
N ALA A 28 11.06 -3.18 -6.44
CA ALA A 28 11.73 -2.14 -7.23
C ALA A 28 10.74 -1.14 -7.88
N ALA A 29 9.47 -1.56 -8.07
CA ALA A 29 8.40 -0.72 -8.61
C ALA A 29 7.65 0.12 -7.56
N ALA A 30 8.09 0.13 -6.29
CA ALA A 30 7.36 0.75 -5.18
C ALA A 30 6.98 2.21 -5.43
N ALA A 31 7.89 3.00 -6.01
CA ALA A 31 7.60 4.41 -6.27
C ALA A 31 6.38 4.60 -7.19
N ARG A 32 6.22 3.73 -8.21
CA ARG A 32 5.03 3.75 -9.06
C ARG A 32 3.79 3.24 -8.32
N ILE A 33 3.92 2.14 -7.59
CA ILE A 33 2.81 1.54 -6.82
C ILE A 33 2.21 2.56 -5.86
N ILE A 34 3.06 3.25 -5.10
CA ILE A 34 2.64 4.23 -4.12
C ILE A 34 2.09 5.50 -4.80
N ALA A 35 2.70 5.98 -5.89
CA ALA A 35 2.15 7.11 -6.63
C ALA A 35 0.74 6.83 -7.20
N ASP A 36 0.54 5.63 -7.76
CA ASP A 36 -0.76 5.19 -8.28
C ASP A 36 -1.79 4.96 -7.16
N ALA A 37 -1.34 4.66 -5.94
CA ALA A 37 -2.18 4.56 -4.76
C ALA A 37 -2.61 5.95 -4.27
N VAL A 38 -1.66 6.89 -4.16
CA VAL A 38 -1.96 8.29 -3.80
C VAL A 38 -2.94 8.90 -4.79
N ALA A 39 -2.72 8.73 -6.10
CA ALA A 39 -3.66 9.25 -7.10
C ALA A 39 -5.06 8.63 -6.99
N ALA A 40 -5.16 7.34 -6.65
CA ALA A 40 -6.45 6.68 -6.44
C ALA A 40 -7.16 7.19 -5.18
N THR A 41 -6.42 7.41 -4.10
CA THR A 41 -6.97 7.95 -2.85
C THR A 41 -7.36 9.41 -3.00
N ASP A 42 -6.53 10.24 -3.64
CA ASP A 42 -6.82 11.66 -3.92
C ASP A 42 -8.09 11.84 -4.78
N ALA A 43 -8.39 10.89 -5.66
CA ALA A 43 -9.61 10.90 -6.46
C ALA A 43 -10.88 10.56 -5.64
N ALA A 44 -10.73 9.96 -4.46
CA ALA A 44 -11.84 9.51 -3.62
C ALA A 44 -12.01 10.34 -2.34
N LEU A 45 -10.91 10.83 -1.76
CA LEU A 45 -10.88 11.51 -0.47
C LEU A 45 -9.96 12.74 -0.51
N PRO A 46 -10.36 13.87 0.10
CA PRO A 46 -9.43 14.97 0.31
C PRO A 46 -8.34 14.55 1.31
N ARG A 47 -7.13 15.08 1.15
CA ARG A 47 -5.97 14.71 2.01
C ARG A 47 -6.13 15.09 3.49
N THR A 48 -7.05 16.00 3.79
CA THR A 48 -7.41 16.40 5.15
C THR A 48 -8.44 15.49 5.80
N ASP A 49 -8.98 14.52 5.05
CA ASP A 49 -9.97 13.58 5.57
C ASP A 49 -9.31 12.64 6.61
N PRO A 50 -9.90 12.46 7.81
CA PRO A 50 -9.40 11.50 8.79
C PRO A 50 -9.26 10.07 8.24
N ALA A 51 -10.12 9.66 7.30
CA ALA A 51 -10.06 8.35 6.65
C ALA A 51 -9.02 8.27 5.52
N TYR A 52 -8.31 9.36 5.20
CA TYR A 52 -7.36 9.39 4.09
C TYR A 52 -6.22 8.39 4.29
N ALA A 53 -5.66 8.31 5.52
CA ALA A 53 -4.57 7.39 5.82
C ALA A 53 -5.00 5.92 5.66
N GLU A 54 -6.19 5.57 6.16
CA GLU A 54 -6.78 4.25 5.96
C GLU A 54 -6.99 3.96 4.47
N GLY A 55 -7.61 4.90 3.73
CA GLY A 55 -7.85 4.78 2.30
C GLY A 55 -6.57 4.58 1.50
N LEU A 56 -5.49 5.28 1.87
CA LEU A 56 -4.19 5.16 1.24
C LEU A 56 -3.52 3.81 1.53
N ILE A 57 -3.57 3.31 2.77
CA ILE A 57 -3.05 1.97 3.10
C ILE A 57 -3.74 0.90 2.24
N ARG A 58 -5.08 0.95 2.17
CA ARG A 58 -5.88 0.03 1.34
C ARG A 58 -5.50 0.14 -0.13
N ALA A 59 -5.34 1.36 -0.65
CA ALA A 59 -4.95 1.61 -2.02
C ALA A 59 -3.54 1.06 -2.34
N VAL A 60 -2.57 1.20 -1.43
CA VAL A 60 -1.22 0.64 -1.61
C VAL A 60 -1.28 -0.88 -1.75
N TYR A 61 -2.00 -1.58 -0.86
CA TYR A 61 -2.14 -3.04 -0.98
C TYR A 61 -2.89 -3.45 -2.25
N ALA A 62 -3.94 -2.73 -2.68
CA ALA A 62 -4.62 -3.01 -3.93
C ALA A 62 -3.68 -2.87 -5.15
N ARG A 63 -2.88 -1.80 -5.21
CA ARG A 63 -1.89 -1.58 -6.28
C ARG A 63 -0.76 -2.61 -6.25
N ARG A 64 -0.31 -2.99 -5.06
CA ARG A 64 0.71 -4.02 -4.85
C ARG A 64 0.22 -5.41 -5.28
N SER A 65 -1.02 -5.75 -4.95
CA SER A 65 -1.69 -6.97 -5.44
C SER A 65 -1.76 -6.99 -6.96
N ALA A 66 -2.25 -5.91 -7.59
CA ALA A 66 -2.31 -5.82 -9.04
C ALA A 66 -0.93 -5.93 -9.71
N TYR A 67 0.10 -5.35 -9.08
CA TYR A 67 1.49 -5.48 -9.55
C TYR A 67 1.96 -6.94 -9.51
N LEU A 68 1.79 -7.64 -8.39
CA LEU A 68 2.18 -9.04 -8.26
C LEU A 68 1.41 -9.97 -9.19
N THR A 69 0.11 -9.76 -9.35
CA THR A 69 -0.71 -10.55 -10.28
C THR A 69 -0.19 -10.42 -11.71
N ARG A 70 0.10 -9.19 -12.18
CA ARG A 70 0.66 -8.98 -13.52
C ARG A 70 2.06 -9.55 -13.68
N LEU A 71 2.92 -9.37 -12.67
CA LEU A 71 4.27 -9.93 -12.69
C LEU A 71 4.24 -11.46 -12.70
N GLY A 72 3.38 -12.06 -11.88
CA GLY A 72 3.17 -13.50 -11.83
C GLY A 72 2.70 -14.04 -13.18
N ALA A 73 1.70 -13.41 -13.80
CA ALA A 73 1.22 -13.81 -15.13
C ALA A 73 2.34 -13.72 -16.20
N ARG A 74 3.24 -12.74 -16.10
CA ARG A 74 4.37 -12.60 -17.02
C ARG A 74 5.44 -13.69 -16.83
N LEU A 75 5.71 -14.08 -15.58
CA LEU A 75 6.74 -15.06 -15.26
C LEU A 75 6.23 -16.51 -15.37
N GLY A 76 4.92 -16.71 -15.19
CA GLY A 76 4.26 -18.00 -15.27
C GLY A 76 4.66 -18.99 -14.18
N GLY A 77 4.17 -20.22 -14.33
CA GLY A 77 4.64 -21.39 -13.58
C GLY A 77 4.58 -21.25 -12.05
N PRO A 78 5.55 -21.83 -11.33
CA PRO A 78 5.59 -21.79 -9.87
C PRO A 78 5.59 -20.37 -9.28
N THR A 79 6.21 -19.40 -9.97
CA THR A 79 6.25 -18.00 -9.53
C THR A 79 4.85 -17.37 -9.55
N GLN A 80 4.04 -17.65 -10.58
CA GLN A 80 2.66 -17.19 -10.63
C GLN A 80 1.84 -17.74 -9.46
N ALA A 81 1.97 -19.03 -9.16
CA ALA A 81 1.26 -19.66 -8.04
C ALA A 81 1.69 -19.08 -6.69
N LEU A 82 3.00 -18.87 -6.50
CA LEU A 82 3.55 -18.22 -5.31
C LEU A 82 2.96 -16.82 -5.11
N PHE A 83 2.97 -15.98 -6.15
CA PHE A 83 2.44 -14.62 -6.06
C PHE A 83 0.93 -14.60 -5.84
N ALA A 84 0.18 -15.51 -6.46
CA ALA A 84 -1.24 -15.67 -6.20
C ALA A 84 -1.50 -16.01 -4.72
N GLY A 85 -0.68 -16.87 -4.10
CA GLY A 85 -0.77 -17.17 -2.67
C GLY A 85 -0.48 -15.96 -1.78
N ILE A 86 0.53 -15.15 -2.12
CA ILE A 86 0.85 -13.90 -1.41
C ILE A 86 -0.33 -12.93 -1.48
N VAL A 87 -0.87 -12.70 -2.68
CA VAL A 87 -2.00 -11.78 -2.91
C VAL A 87 -3.25 -12.25 -2.19
N ALA A 88 -3.54 -13.55 -2.18
CA ALA A 88 -4.76 -14.09 -1.60
C ALA A 88 -4.73 -14.17 -0.06
N ARG A 89 -3.56 -14.33 0.55
CA ARG A 89 -3.44 -14.62 2.00
C ARG A 89 -2.66 -13.55 2.75
N ARG A 90 -1.44 -13.28 2.29
CA ARG A 90 -0.49 -12.43 3.02
C ARG A 90 -0.90 -10.96 2.97
N TYR A 91 -1.19 -10.41 1.81
CA TYR A 91 -1.52 -8.98 1.68
C TYR A 91 -2.80 -8.56 2.40
N PRO A 92 -3.91 -9.34 2.39
CA PRO A 92 -5.06 -9.04 3.22
C PRO A 92 -4.74 -9.01 4.72
N ALA A 93 -3.93 -9.96 5.21
CA ALA A 93 -3.52 -10.01 6.61
C ALA A 93 -2.61 -8.82 7.00
N GLU A 94 -1.61 -8.51 6.16
CA GLU A 94 -0.73 -7.35 6.39
C GLU A 94 -1.50 -6.03 6.34
N CYS A 95 -2.50 -5.90 5.45
CA CYS A 95 -3.38 -4.75 5.38
C CYS A 95 -4.20 -4.60 6.67
N ALA A 96 -4.85 -5.68 7.12
CA ALA A 96 -5.62 -5.68 8.37
C ALA A 96 -4.75 -5.29 9.58
N ALA A 97 -3.53 -5.82 9.66
CA ALA A 97 -2.58 -5.49 10.73
C ALA A 97 -2.16 -4.00 10.69
N ALA A 98 -1.88 -3.46 9.50
CA ALA A 98 -1.54 -2.04 9.35
C ALA A 98 -2.71 -1.12 9.74
N LEU A 99 -3.94 -1.48 9.40
CA LEU A 99 -5.12 -0.73 9.79
C LEU A 99 -5.40 -0.80 11.29
N ALA A 100 -5.17 -1.97 11.91
CA ALA A 100 -5.26 -2.10 13.36
C ALA A 100 -4.20 -1.23 14.07
N LEU A 101 -2.98 -1.16 13.55
CA LEU A 101 -1.93 -0.29 14.08
C LEU A 101 -2.29 1.20 13.92
N LEU A 102 -2.89 1.58 12.80
CA LEU A 102 -3.38 2.94 12.57
C LEU A 102 -4.42 3.31 13.64
N ALA A 103 -5.46 2.48 13.79
CA ALA A 103 -6.53 2.71 14.76
C ALA A 103 -6.03 2.75 16.22
N ALA A 104 -5.05 1.90 16.58
CA ALA A 104 -4.48 1.88 17.93
C ALA A 104 -3.68 3.15 18.26
N ARG A 105 -3.07 3.80 17.27
CA ARG A 105 -2.25 5.01 17.47
C ARG A 105 -3.02 6.31 17.36
N ASP A 106 -4.17 6.30 16.69
CA ASP A 106 -5.12 7.42 16.72
C ASP A 106 -5.86 7.54 18.07
N GLY A 107 -5.69 6.55 18.97
CA GLY A 107 -6.25 6.52 20.32
C GLY A 107 -5.29 6.87 21.46
N GLU A 108 -4.02 7.20 21.18
CA GLU A 108 -3.09 7.72 22.19
C GLU A 108 -3.21 9.26 22.29
N PRO A 109 -3.41 9.81 23.51
CA PRO A 109 -3.61 11.25 23.74
C PRO A 109 -2.36 12.11 23.51
#